data_AF-A0A7R9MUJ3-F1
#
_entry.id   AF-A0A7R9MUJ3-F1
#
_cell.length_a   1.000
_cell.length_b   1.000
_cell.length_c   1.000
_cell.angle_alpha   90.00
_cell.angle_beta   90.00
_cell.angle_gamma   90.00
#
_symmetry.space_group_name_H-M   'P 1'
#
loop_
_entity.id
_entity.type
_entity.pdbx_description
1 polymer ?
#
loop_
_entity_poly.entity_id
_entity_poly.type
_entity_poly.pdbx_seq_one_letter_code
_entity_poly.pdbx_strand_id
1 'polypeptide(L)'
;MAKLSLLLLLTLVLGITSSPVQVGTRASRDHNDYTKNPHRIVCYFGSWAHYHKTDPFEIEDIEYNLCTHINYGFAKINETTYEIQVFDDWFDIHLEAYKRFVGLRTKNPHLTTMISVGGWYEGSEKYSDMAKDANRARFVKSVLD
;
A
#
# COMPACT_ATOMS: atom_id res chain seq x y z
N MET A 1 -70.64 38.34 12.60
CA MET A 1 -69.92 37.05 12.67
C MET A 1 -68.48 37.40 13.05
N ALA A 2 -68.17 37.51 14.37
CA ALA A 2 -67.59 36.46 15.23
C ALA A 2 -66.15 36.10 14.81
N LYS A 3 -65.09 36.03 15.63
CA LYS A 3 -64.74 36.20 17.05
C LYS A 3 -63.19 36.26 17.08
N LEU A 4 -62.55 37.19 17.79
CA LEU A 4 -61.75 36.98 19.01
C LEU A 4 -61.22 35.55 19.28
N SER A 5 -59.89 35.34 19.32
CA SER A 5 -59.16 34.44 20.25
C SER A 5 -57.64 34.52 19.93
N LEU A 6 -56.76 35.16 20.72
CA LEU A 6 -56.30 34.82 22.08
C LEU A 6 -55.27 33.67 22.08
N LEU A 7 -54.05 34.04 22.54
CA LEU A 7 -53.01 33.22 23.16
C LEU A 7 -52.55 31.94 22.45
N LEU A 8 -51.32 31.97 21.92
CA LEU A 8 -50.31 30.96 22.24
C LEU A 8 -48.93 31.51 21.90
N LEU A 9 -47.95 31.22 22.77
CA LEU A 9 -46.52 31.53 22.71
C LEU A 9 -46.04 32.54 23.77
N LEU A 10 -46.38 32.26 25.03
CA LEU A 10 -45.51 32.56 26.16
C LEU A 10 -44.91 31.23 26.67
N THR A 11 -43.64 31.27 27.09
CA THR A 11 -42.75 30.17 27.53
C THR A 11 -42.11 29.40 26.36
N LEU A 12 -40.79 29.37 26.19
CA LEU A 12 -39.79 29.05 27.20
C LEU A 12 -38.44 29.72 26.87
N VAL A 13 -38.03 30.68 27.69
CA VAL A 13 -36.59 30.95 27.90
C VAL A 13 -36.08 29.76 28.70
N LEU A 14 -35.04 29.07 28.21
CA LEU A 14 -33.98 28.38 28.95
C LEU A 14 -33.32 27.37 28.01
N GLY A 15 -32.05 27.57 27.66
CA GLY A 15 -31.28 26.50 27.03
C GLY A 15 -30.21 26.88 26.02
N ILE A 16 -29.61 28.07 26.06
CA ILE A 16 -28.23 28.18 25.54
C ILE A 16 -27.32 27.72 26.68
N THR A 17 -27.34 26.42 26.98
CA THR A 17 -26.23 25.83 27.71
C THR A 17 -25.07 25.92 26.75
N SER A 18 -24.12 26.80 27.00
CA SER A 18 -22.80 26.71 26.38
C SER A 18 -22.26 25.35 26.76
N SER A 19 -22.37 24.36 25.88
CA SER A 19 -21.62 23.12 26.03
C SER A 19 -20.16 23.53 26.26
N PRO A 20 -19.50 23.06 27.32
CA PRO A 20 -18.07 23.30 27.43
C PRO A 20 -17.47 22.72 26.15
N VAL A 21 -16.70 23.52 25.43
CA VAL A 21 -15.84 23.01 24.36
C VAL A 21 -14.97 21.98 25.04
N GLN A 22 -15.28 20.70 24.83
CA GLN A 22 -14.37 19.63 25.19
C GLN A 22 -13.18 19.81 24.26
N VAL A 23 -12.15 20.51 24.75
CA VAL A 23 -10.81 20.38 24.22
C VAL A 23 -10.46 18.92 24.46
N GLY A 24 -10.78 18.08 23.48
CA GLY A 24 -10.26 16.73 23.44
C GLY A 24 -8.76 16.88 23.51
N THR A 25 -8.17 16.53 24.65
CA THR A 25 -6.75 16.27 24.71
C THR A 25 -6.52 15.24 23.62
N ARG A 26 -5.84 15.62 22.53
CA ARG A 26 -5.32 14.62 21.60
C ARG A 26 -4.52 13.69 22.49
N ALA A 27 -5.01 12.48 22.71
CA ALA A 27 -4.20 11.43 23.27
C ALA A 27 -2.89 11.48 22.47
N SER A 28 -1.79 11.77 23.16
CA SER A 28 -0.47 11.64 22.57
C SER A 28 -0.45 10.24 21.97
N ARG A 29 -0.39 10.15 20.64
CA ARG A 29 -0.16 8.86 19.99
C ARG A 29 1.25 8.50 20.40
N ASP A 30 1.35 7.74 21.48
CA ASP A 30 2.63 7.16 21.88
C ASP A 30 2.99 6.15 20.79
N HIS A 31 3.82 6.60 19.85
CA HIS A 31 4.27 5.83 18.70
C HIS A 31 5.06 4.58 19.13
N ASN A 32 5.43 4.47 20.41
CA ASN A 32 6.22 3.37 20.97
C ASN A 32 5.38 2.27 21.65
N ASP A 33 4.05 2.27 21.51
CA ASP A 33 3.26 1.10 21.92
C ASP A 33 3.39 -0.03 20.88
N TYR A 34 4.43 -0.85 21.02
CA TYR A 34 4.72 -2.00 20.16
C TYR A 34 3.65 -3.09 20.20
N THR A 35 2.78 -3.10 21.21
CA THR A 35 1.65 -4.02 21.28
C THR A 35 0.50 -3.58 20.36
N LYS A 36 0.44 -2.29 20.02
CA LYS A 36 -0.54 -1.72 19.08
C LYS A 36 0.03 -1.48 17.69
N ASN A 37 1.34 -1.29 17.57
CA ASN A 37 2.03 -1.09 16.29
C ASN A 37 3.27 -2.00 16.22
N PRO A 38 3.13 -3.28 15.82
CA PRO A 38 4.28 -4.16 15.72
C PRO A 38 5.30 -3.60 14.71
N HIS A 39 6.58 -3.74 15.03
CA HIS A 39 7.65 -3.37 14.11
C HIS A 39 7.54 -4.13 12.78
N ARG A 40 7.95 -3.48 11.70
CA ARG A 40 8.06 -4.10 10.39
C ARG A 40 9.52 -4.34 10.05
N ILE A 41 9.86 -5.58 9.73
CA ILE A 41 11.08 -5.95 9.03
C ILE A 41 10.72 -6.10 7.56
N VAL A 42 11.24 -5.20 6.72
CA VAL A 42 10.96 -5.15 5.28
C VAL A 42 12.20 -5.60 4.53
N CYS A 43 12.11 -6.77 3.91
CA CYS A 43 13.18 -7.35 3.13
C CYS A 43 12.98 -7.08 1.64
N TYR A 44 14.07 -7.09 0.88
CA TYR A 44 14.06 -6.91 -0.56
C TYR A 44 14.67 -8.15 -1.20
N PHE A 45 13.93 -8.80 -2.09
CA PHE A 45 14.43 -9.90 -2.90
C PHE A 45 14.74 -9.37 -4.29
N GLY A 46 16.00 -9.44 -4.70
CA GLY A 46 16.41 -9.08 -6.06
C GLY A 46 16.41 -10.28 -6.97
N SER A 47 15.47 -10.35 -7.93
CA SER A 47 15.31 -11.51 -8.81
C SER A 47 16.55 -11.83 -9.64
N TRP A 48 17.39 -10.83 -9.92
CA TRP A 48 18.66 -11.03 -10.63
C TRP A 48 19.67 -11.91 -9.86
N ALA A 49 19.45 -12.16 -8.56
CA ALA A 49 20.29 -13.06 -7.78
C ALA A 49 20.23 -14.52 -8.28
N HIS A 50 19.15 -14.90 -8.97
CA HIS A 50 19.04 -16.18 -9.69
C HIS A 50 20.22 -16.40 -10.66
N TYR A 51 20.71 -15.34 -11.30
CA TYR A 51 21.78 -15.41 -12.29
C TYR A 51 23.19 -15.34 -11.71
N HIS A 52 23.35 -15.32 -10.39
CA HIS A 52 24.67 -15.29 -9.78
C HIS A 52 25.42 -16.60 -10.02
N LYS A 53 26.66 -16.52 -10.53
CA LYS A 53 27.37 -17.69 -11.08
C LYS A 53 27.81 -18.72 -10.05
N THR A 54 28.19 -18.28 -8.86
CA THR A 54 28.83 -19.13 -7.84
C THR A 54 27.93 -19.40 -6.65
N ASP A 55 26.92 -18.57 -6.45
CA ASP A 55 26.01 -18.61 -5.31
C ASP A 55 24.67 -18.01 -5.74
N PRO A 56 23.92 -18.70 -6.61
CA PRO A 56 22.59 -18.26 -7.01
C PRO A 56 21.68 -18.27 -5.77
N PHE A 57 20.80 -17.28 -5.68
CA PHE A 57 19.83 -17.18 -4.59
C PHE A 57 18.42 -17.20 -5.17
N GLU A 58 17.70 -18.29 -4.90
CA GLU A 58 16.36 -18.56 -5.41
C GLU A 58 15.27 -18.08 -4.44
N ILE A 59 14.02 -18.13 -4.90
CA ILE A 59 12.85 -17.87 -4.04
C ILE A 59 12.80 -18.85 -2.86
N GLU A 60 13.21 -20.10 -3.08
CA GLU A 60 13.17 -21.15 -2.07
C GLU A 60 14.21 -20.95 -0.96
N ASP A 61 15.26 -20.17 -1.22
CA ASP A 61 16.30 -19.84 -0.25
C ASP A 61 15.88 -18.70 0.70
N ILE A 62 14.77 -18.01 0.41
CA ILE A 62 14.26 -16.95 1.27
C ILE A 62 13.80 -17.51 2.62
N GLU A 63 14.48 -17.11 3.69
CA GLU A 63 14.06 -17.33 5.07
C GLU A 63 12.88 -16.41 5.45
N TYR A 64 11.67 -16.81 5.03
CA TYR A 64 10.43 -16.04 5.13
C TYR A 64 9.95 -15.69 6.55
N ASN A 65 10.58 -16.23 7.61
CA ASN A 65 10.26 -15.89 9.01
C ASN A 65 11.10 -14.73 9.55
N LEU A 66 12.16 -14.31 8.85
CA LEU A 66 12.96 -13.15 9.24
C LEU A 66 12.28 -11.82 8.93
N CYS A 67 11.31 -11.83 8.01
CA CYS A 67 10.70 -10.64 7.44
C CYS A 67 9.21 -10.60 7.75
N THR A 68 8.69 -9.40 7.99
CA THR A 68 7.23 -9.15 8.03
C THR A 68 6.67 -8.85 6.64
N HIS A 69 7.49 -8.20 5.80
CA HIS A 69 7.17 -7.84 4.43
C HIS A 69 8.36 -8.19 3.54
N ILE A 70 8.11 -8.68 2.34
CA ILE A 70 9.14 -8.88 1.32
C ILE A 70 8.70 -8.21 0.03
N ASN A 71 9.56 -7.34 -0.50
CA ASN A 71 9.40 -6.72 -1.80
C ASN A 71 10.15 -7.52 -2.85
N TYR A 72 9.44 -8.01 -3.86
CA TYR A 72 10.01 -8.57 -5.08
C TYR A 72 10.53 -7.43 -5.96
N GLY A 73 11.84 -7.39 -6.18
CA GLY A 73 12.49 -6.54 -7.15
C GLY A 73 12.74 -7.32 -8.44
N PHE A 74 12.17 -6.94 -9.58
CA PHE A 74 11.27 -5.81 -9.83
C PHE A 74 10.24 -6.15 -10.93
N ALA A 75 9.21 -5.31 -11.04
CA ALA A 75 8.49 -5.08 -12.30
C ALA A 75 8.96 -3.74 -12.91
N LYS A 76 8.58 -3.47 -14.17
CA LYS A 76 8.91 -2.24 -14.90
C LYS A 76 7.67 -1.54 -15.46
N ILE A 77 7.88 -0.39 -16.11
CA ILE A 77 6.82 0.34 -16.82
C ILE A 77 7.12 0.36 -18.31
N ASN A 78 6.10 0.08 -19.13
CA ASN A 78 6.19 0.25 -20.57
C ASN A 78 6.30 1.74 -20.92
N GLU A 79 7.34 2.12 -21.68
CA GLU A 79 7.64 3.52 -21.99
C GLU A 79 6.61 4.22 -22.88
N THR A 80 5.80 3.46 -23.62
CA THR A 80 4.78 4.00 -24.53
C THR A 80 3.39 3.95 -23.91
N THR A 81 3.03 2.81 -23.32
CA THR A 81 1.68 2.62 -22.76
C THR A 81 1.58 3.06 -21.32
N TYR A 82 2.68 3.23 -20.59
CA TYR A 82 2.70 3.50 -19.14
C TYR A 82 2.01 2.43 -18.28
N GLU A 83 1.86 1.23 -18.82
CA GLU A 83 1.32 0.07 -18.09
C GLU A 83 2.45 -0.66 -17.37
N ILE A 84 2.13 -1.34 -16.27
CA ILE A 84 3.08 -2.25 -15.62
C ILE A 84 3.48 -3.36 -16.59
N GLN A 85 4.75 -3.76 -16.53
CA GLN A 85 5.31 -4.80 -17.39
C GLN A 85 6.24 -5.70 -16.58
N VAL A 86 6.26 -6.98 -16.94
CA VAL A 86 7.20 -7.97 -16.41
C VAL A 86 8.63 -7.55 -16.70
N PHE A 87 9.53 -7.69 -15.71
CA PHE A 87 10.92 -7.28 -15.89
C PHE A 87 11.70 -8.32 -16.69
N ASP A 88 11.65 -9.58 -16.24
CA ASP A 88 12.29 -10.74 -16.85
C ASP A 88 11.26 -11.85 -17.09
N ASP A 89 10.71 -11.91 -18.31
CA ASP A 89 9.67 -12.86 -18.70
C ASP A 89 10.09 -14.34 -18.45
N TRP A 90 11.36 -14.66 -18.68
CA TRP A 90 11.84 -16.02 -18.49
C TRP A 90 11.80 -16.43 -17.02
N PHE A 91 12.39 -15.64 -16.12
CA PHE A 91 12.39 -16.00 -14.71
C PHE A 91 11.03 -15.76 -14.05
N ASP A 92 10.41 -14.61 -14.30
CA ASP A 92 9.21 -14.15 -13.61
C ASP A 92 7.97 -14.97 -14.00
N ILE A 93 7.83 -15.31 -15.29
CA ILE A 93 6.66 -15.98 -15.86
C ILE A 93 6.95 -17.44 -16.20
N HIS A 94 7.95 -17.72 -17.06
CA HIS A 94 8.19 -19.10 -17.52
C HIS A 94 8.65 -20.03 -16.40
N LEU A 95 9.51 -19.53 -15.48
CA LEU A 95 9.93 -20.25 -14.28
C LEU A 95 9.04 -19.96 -13.05
N GLU A 96 7.88 -19.35 -13.30
CA GLU A 96 6.83 -19.04 -12.32
C GLU A 96 7.33 -18.30 -11.06
N ALA A 97 8.40 -17.50 -11.13
CA ALA A 97 9.00 -16.91 -9.93
C ALA A 97 8.02 -16.03 -9.13
N TYR A 98 7.13 -15.27 -9.77
CA TYR A 98 6.10 -14.50 -9.06
C TYR A 98 5.17 -15.40 -8.25
N LYS A 99 4.72 -16.52 -8.85
CA LYS A 99 3.82 -17.47 -8.19
C LYS A 99 4.52 -18.18 -7.03
N ARG A 100 5.78 -18.58 -7.22
CA ARG A 100 6.61 -19.17 -6.16
C ARG A 100 6.81 -18.18 -5.01
N PHE A 101 7.08 -16.91 -5.31
CA PHE A 101 7.27 -15.85 -4.33
C PHE A 101 6.01 -15.58 -3.50
N VAL A 102 4.85 -15.40 -4.14
CA VAL A 102 3.57 -15.24 -3.43
C VAL A 102 3.25 -16.52 -2.63
N GLY A 103 3.66 -17.68 -3.12
CA GLY A 103 3.56 -18.97 -2.45
C GLY A 103 4.23 -19.03 -1.08
N LEU A 104 5.20 -18.16 -0.76
CA LEU A 104 5.79 -18.09 0.58
C LEU A 104 4.75 -17.81 1.68
N ARG A 105 3.65 -17.13 1.34
CA ARG A 105 2.53 -16.87 2.26
C ARG A 105 1.80 -18.14 2.72
N THR A 106 1.90 -19.23 1.96
CA THR A 106 1.37 -20.53 2.38
C THR A 106 2.18 -21.14 3.53
N LYS A 107 3.49 -20.81 3.61
CA LYS A 107 4.40 -21.25 4.67
C LYS A 107 4.35 -20.32 5.89
N ASN A 108 4.17 -19.01 5.66
CA ASN A 108 3.95 -18.02 6.72
C ASN A 108 2.74 -17.13 6.36
N PRO A 109 1.55 -17.41 6.90
CA PRO A 109 0.33 -16.64 6.62
C PRO A 109 0.37 -15.17 7.08
N HIS A 110 1.30 -14.82 7.98
CA HIS A 110 1.49 -13.45 8.46
C HIS A 110 2.44 -12.64 7.57
N LEU A 111 3.10 -13.28 6.60
CA LEU A 111 3.97 -12.62 5.65
C LEU A 111 3.17 -11.78 4.66
N THR A 112 3.63 -10.54 4.43
CA THR A 112 3.14 -9.71 3.33
C THR A 112 4.13 -9.75 2.17
N THR A 113 3.67 -10.19 1.00
CA THR A 113 4.47 -10.15 -0.24
C THR A 113 4.03 -8.98 -1.09
N MET A 114 4.97 -8.19 -1.57
CA MET A 114 4.75 -7.02 -2.42
C MET A 114 5.67 -7.10 -3.63
N ILE A 115 5.33 -6.39 -4.71
CA ILE A 115 6.22 -6.18 -5.84
C ILE A 115 6.61 -4.71 -5.91
N SER A 116 7.86 -4.44 -6.23
CA SER A 116 8.37 -3.10 -6.46
C SER A 116 8.54 -2.83 -7.95
N VAL A 117 8.13 -1.64 -8.40
CA VAL A 117 8.21 -1.22 -9.80
C VAL A 117 9.31 -0.16 -9.94
N GLY A 118 10.28 -0.38 -10.83
CA GLY A 118 11.42 0.53 -11.03
C GLY A 118 12.78 -0.08 -10.73
N GLY A 119 13.56 0.61 -9.91
CA GLY A 119 14.98 0.29 -9.67
C GLY A 119 15.92 1.10 -10.54
N TRP A 120 17.22 1.02 -10.25
CA TRP A 120 18.23 1.87 -10.89
C TRP A 120 18.27 1.74 -12.42
N TYR A 121 18.19 0.51 -12.94
CA TYR A 121 18.26 0.23 -14.38
C TYR A 121 17.08 0.76 -15.19
N GLU A 122 15.96 1.02 -14.54
CA GLU A 122 14.75 1.53 -15.18
C GLU A 122 14.83 3.03 -15.49
N GLY A 123 15.73 3.77 -14.83
CA GLY A 123 15.78 5.23 -14.93
C GLY A 123 14.50 5.92 -14.41
N SER A 124 14.40 7.23 -14.60
CA SER A 124 13.34 8.05 -14.00
C SER A 124 12.41 8.74 -15.00
N GLU A 125 12.82 8.96 -16.25
CA GLU A 125 12.08 9.77 -17.23
C GLU A 125 10.68 9.21 -17.50
N LYS A 126 10.57 7.92 -17.81
CA LYS A 126 9.29 7.25 -18.03
C LYS A 126 8.38 7.22 -16.81
N TYR A 127 8.94 7.21 -15.60
CA TYR A 127 8.16 7.30 -14.36
C TYR A 127 7.62 8.70 -14.15
N SER A 128 8.42 9.72 -14.47
CA SER A 128 7.97 11.12 -14.48
C SER A 128 6.83 11.33 -15.47
N ASP A 129 6.93 10.75 -16.67
CA ASP A 129 5.87 10.81 -17.68
C ASP A 129 4.63 10.01 -17.32
N MET A 130 4.79 8.81 -16.77
CA MET A 130 3.68 8.00 -16.25
C MET A 130 2.92 8.75 -15.15
N ALA A 131 3.62 9.47 -14.27
CA ALA A 131 3.00 10.18 -13.16
C ALA A 131 2.08 11.34 -13.59
N LYS A 132 2.13 11.78 -14.86
CA LYS A 132 1.28 12.83 -15.42
C LYS A 132 -0.17 12.35 -15.61
N ASP A 133 -1.13 13.25 -15.32
CA ASP A 133 -2.58 13.14 -15.56
C ASP A 133 -3.14 11.73 -15.90
N ALA A 134 -3.56 11.52 -17.15
CA ALA A 134 -4.24 10.31 -17.61
C ALA A 134 -3.33 9.07 -17.63
N ASN A 135 -2.00 9.25 -17.74
CA ASN A 135 -1.05 8.14 -17.73
C ASN A 135 -1.04 7.43 -16.37
N ARG A 136 -1.16 8.21 -15.28
CA ARG A 136 -1.22 7.65 -13.92
C ARG A 136 -2.44 6.77 -13.74
N ALA A 137 -3.60 7.19 -14.26
CA ALA A 137 -4.83 6.39 -14.20
C ALA A 137 -4.69 5.08 -14.98
N ARG A 138 -4.00 5.11 -16.14
CA ARG A 138 -3.72 3.92 -16.93
C ARG A 138 -2.76 2.97 -16.22
N PHE A 139 -1.67 3.48 -15.64
CA PHE A 139 -0.75 2.70 -14.83
C PHE A 139 -1.47 2.02 -13.66
N VAL A 140 -2.23 2.79 -12.87
CA VAL A 140 -2.99 2.25 -11.73
C VAL A 140 -3.95 1.15 -12.18
N LYS A 141 -4.66 1.35 -13.32
CA LYS A 141 -5.53 0.31 -13.86
C LYS A 141 -4.75 -0.96 -14.18
N SER A 142 -3.64 -0.85 -14.92
CA SER A 142 -2.82 -2.02 -15.29
C SER A 142 -2.19 -2.74 -14.10
N VAL A 143 -1.93 -2.05 -12.98
CA VAL A 143 -1.40 -2.65 -11.75
C VAL A 143 -2.46 -3.48 -11.00
N LEU A 144 -3.75 -3.16 -11.19
CA LEU A 144 -4.86 -3.85 -10.54
C LEU A 144 -5.38 -5.06 -11.33
N ASP A 145 -5.11 -5.12 -12.64
CA ASP A 145 -5.51 -6.20 -13.55
C ASP A 145 -4.71 -7.49 -13.26
#